data_AF-A0A2N1HJK9-F1
#
_entry.id   AF-A0A2N1HJK9-F1
#
_cell.length_a   1.000
_cell.length_b   1.000
_cell.length_c   1.000
_cell.angle_alpha   90.00
_cell.angle_beta   90.00
_cell.angle_gamma   90.00
#
_symmetry.space_group_name_H-M   'P 1'
#
loop_
_entity.id
_entity.type
_entity.pdbx_description
1 polymer ?
#
loop_
_entity_poly.entity_id
_entity_poly.type
_entity_poly.pdbx_seq_one_letter_code
_entity_poly.pdbx_strand_id
1 'polypeptide(L)'
;MQGWLYKTGSILSMNMSNLNESIYVLLAQRRINNFSISELKNAYMVEFTDYKTEIEARTFIYRQVYKLVNDGYLIKNGTKYTRNIRYHHSEKFKNIFLMGECKENREDTNEVDFKFVLESKLVEYKELLVVSTAETEEYERCVNQYPQLLNTLKLKLNLAKHKRSQFIGKIAAIENIINS
;
A
#
# COMPACT_ATOMS: atom_id res chain seq x y z
N MET A 1 15.41 -1.34 37.61
CA MET A 1 15.19 -0.16 36.74
C MET A 1 16.23 -0.18 35.64
N GLN A 2 15.88 0.35 34.45
CA GLN A 2 16.62 0.33 33.18
C GLN A 2 16.54 -1.05 32.48
N GLY A 3 15.92 -1.24 31.31
CA GLY A 3 15.55 -0.31 30.25
C GLY A 3 16.11 -0.85 28.93
N TRP A 4 15.65 -2.02 28.47
CA TRP A 4 16.07 -2.56 27.17
C TRP A 4 15.16 -2.03 26.07
N LEU A 5 15.62 -0.95 25.43
CA LEU A 5 15.08 -0.47 24.16
C LEU A 5 15.61 -1.37 23.03
N TYR A 6 14.68 -1.96 22.31
CA TYR A 6 14.90 -2.71 21.08
C TYR A 6 15.55 -1.79 20.05
N LYS A 7 16.77 -2.14 19.62
CA LYS A 7 17.38 -1.62 18.40
C LYS A 7 16.58 -2.15 17.21
N THR A 8 15.72 -1.33 16.63
CA THR A 8 15.22 -1.55 15.27
C THR A 8 16.31 -1.13 14.30
N GLY A 9 16.91 -2.13 13.67
CA GLY A 9 17.94 -1.95 12.65
C GLY A 9 17.37 -1.31 11.39
N SER A 10 18.05 -0.25 10.96
CA SER A 10 18.40 0.09 9.57
C SER A 10 17.70 -0.68 8.44
N ILE A 11 16.62 -0.11 7.89
CA ILE A 11 16.19 -0.31 6.49
C ILE A 11 15.86 1.05 5.85
N LEU A 12 16.66 2.09 6.13
CA LEU A 12 16.48 3.43 5.53
C LEU A 12 17.72 3.93 4.77
N SER A 13 18.54 3.02 4.24
CA SER A 13 19.61 3.39 3.32
C SER A 13 19.38 2.77 1.95
N MET A 14 18.53 3.40 1.15
CA MET A 14 18.64 3.35 -0.31
C MET A 14 17.81 4.49 -0.93
N ASN A 15 18.53 5.54 -1.37
CA ASN A 15 18.10 6.68 -2.19
C ASN A 15 16.93 7.56 -1.70
N MET A 16 17.16 8.29 -0.60
CA MET A 16 16.20 9.20 0.04
C MET A 16 16.46 10.70 -0.24
N SER A 17 17.20 11.06 -1.31
CA SER A 17 17.77 12.41 -1.43
C SER A 17 16.80 13.51 -1.87
N ASN A 18 15.52 13.25 -2.14
CA ASN A 18 14.60 14.30 -2.64
C ASN A 18 13.14 14.28 -2.14
N LEU A 19 12.68 13.23 -1.49
CA LEU A 19 11.30 13.11 -1.01
C LEU A 19 11.25 13.30 0.51
N ASN A 20 10.42 14.22 0.98
CA ASN A 20 10.21 14.41 2.41
C ASN A 20 9.63 13.13 3.05
N GLU A 21 10.13 12.75 4.22
CA GLU A 21 9.77 11.50 4.91
C GLU A 21 8.26 11.37 5.15
N SER A 22 7.60 12.42 5.64
CA SER A 22 6.15 12.40 5.85
C SER A 22 5.38 12.21 4.55
N ILE A 23 5.90 12.74 3.45
CA ILE A 23 5.29 12.58 2.12
C ILE A 23 5.54 11.17 1.56
N TYR A 24 6.71 10.59 1.81
CA TYR A 24 6.99 9.19 1.48
C TYR A 24 6.01 8.26 2.22
N VAL A 25 5.82 8.46 3.52
CA VAL A 25 4.85 7.65 4.29
C VAL A 25 3.46 7.76 3.68
N LEU A 26 2.98 8.96 3.37
CA LEU A 26 1.64 9.15 2.82
C LEU A 26 1.49 8.57 1.40
N LEU A 27 2.42 8.87 0.50
CA LEU A 27 2.28 8.52 -0.91
C LEU A 27 2.75 7.09 -1.22
N ALA A 28 3.87 6.66 -0.63
CA ALA A 28 4.46 5.35 -0.90
C ALA A 28 3.99 4.27 0.08
N GLN A 29 4.04 4.53 1.38
CA GLN A 29 3.73 3.50 2.38
C GLN A 29 2.22 3.32 2.59
N ARG A 30 1.47 4.43 2.74
CA ARG A 30 0.00 4.44 2.81
C ARG A 30 -0.67 4.36 1.44
N ARG A 31 0.12 4.38 0.36
CA ARG A 31 -0.33 4.24 -1.04
C ARG A 31 -1.42 5.25 -1.42
N ILE A 32 -1.39 6.47 -0.84
CA ILE A 32 -2.35 7.52 -1.18
C ILE A 32 -2.08 7.99 -2.61
N ASN A 33 -3.01 7.70 -3.50
CA ASN A 33 -2.97 8.09 -4.90
C ASN A 33 -4.30 8.76 -5.29
N ASN A 34 -4.31 9.48 -6.40
CA ASN A 34 -5.50 10.15 -6.94
C ASN A 34 -6.20 11.06 -5.92
N PHE A 35 -5.43 11.97 -5.32
CA PHE A 35 -5.85 12.80 -4.19
C PHE A 35 -5.94 14.28 -4.57
N SER A 36 -6.70 15.04 -3.79
CA SER A 36 -6.64 16.50 -3.74
C SER A 36 -5.71 16.99 -2.62
N ILE A 37 -5.28 18.26 -2.68
CA ILE A 37 -4.47 18.88 -1.62
C ILE A 37 -5.16 18.76 -0.24
N SER A 38 -6.49 18.92 -0.19
CA SER A 38 -7.24 18.85 1.07
C SER A 38 -7.25 17.45 1.65
N GLU A 39 -7.42 16.42 0.81
CA GLU A 39 -7.39 15.01 1.24
C GLU A 39 -6.01 14.61 1.77
N LEU A 40 -4.94 14.97 1.05
CA LEU A 40 -3.58 14.67 1.50
C LEU A 40 -3.22 15.44 2.77
N LYS A 41 -3.67 16.70 2.92
CA LYS A 41 -3.53 17.48 4.15
C LYS A 41 -4.27 16.85 5.33
N ASN A 42 -5.50 16.39 5.12
CA ASN A 42 -6.26 15.70 6.16
C ASN A 42 -5.54 14.42 6.59
N ALA A 43 -5.06 13.62 5.63
CA ALA A 43 -4.28 12.41 5.92
C ALA A 43 -2.99 12.74 6.69
N TYR A 44 -2.29 13.81 6.32
CA TYR A 44 -1.12 14.30 7.05
C TYR A 44 -1.44 14.65 8.51
N MET A 45 -2.52 15.40 8.75
CA MET A 45 -2.90 15.82 10.11
C MET A 45 -3.38 14.66 10.99
N VAL A 46 -3.93 13.60 10.38
CA VAL A 46 -4.34 12.38 11.10
C VAL A 46 -3.13 11.50 11.42
N GLU A 47 -2.22 11.34 10.47
CA GLU A 47 -1.04 10.46 10.61
C GLU A 47 0.03 11.08 11.51
N PHE A 48 0.23 12.40 11.42
CA PHE A 48 1.25 13.12 12.15
C PHE A 48 0.60 14.10 13.12
N THR A 49 0.70 13.84 14.42
CA THR A 49 0.35 14.79 15.49
C THR A 49 1.44 15.85 15.64
N ASP A 50 1.73 16.53 14.54
CA ASP A 50 2.68 17.63 14.48
C ASP A 50 1.97 18.90 14.99
N TYR A 51 2.65 19.80 15.70
CA TYR A 51 2.04 21.01 16.29
C TYR A 51 1.65 22.08 15.27
N LYS A 52 1.51 21.70 13.99
CA LYS A 52 1.21 22.61 12.88
C LYS A 52 -0.27 22.96 12.85
N THR A 53 -0.54 24.24 12.65
CA THR A 53 -1.89 24.73 12.36
C THR A 53 -2.37 24.21 11.00
N GLU A 54 -3.68 24.22 10.76
CA GLU A 54 -4.25 23.79 9.48
C GLU A 54 -3.67 24.54 8.28
N ILE A 55 -3.37 25.84 8.45
CA ILE A 55 -2.81 26.71 7.41
C ILE A 55 -1.37 26.30 7.07
N GLU A 56 -0.57 26.01 8.10
CA GLU A 56 0.82 25.57 7.93
C GLU A 56 0.88 24.18 7.30
N ALA A 57 0.03 23.26 7.73
CA ALA A 57 -0.09 21.93 7.13
C ALA A 57 -0.46 22.03 5.65
N ARG A 58 -1.44 22.89 5.30
CA ARG A 58 -1.84 23.10 3.91
C ARG A 58 -0.72 23.69 3.06
N THR A 59 0.00 24.68 3.60
CA THR A 59 1.13 25.33 2.92
C THR A 59 2.27 24.34 2.68
N PHE A 60 2.58 23.51 3.67
CA PHE A 60 3.56 22.46 3.57
C PHE A 60 3.19 21.45 2.47
N ILE A 61 1.98 20.89 2.51
CA ILE A 61 1.50 19.92 1.52
C ILE A 61 1.53 20.50 0.11
N TYR A 62 1.07 21.74 -0.06
CA TYR A 62 1.11 22.41 -1.36
C TYR A 62 2.53 22.50 -1.92
N ARG A 63 3.51 22.92 -1.11
CA ARG A 63 4.92 23.02 -1.53
C ARG A 63 5.49 21.67 -1.93
N GLN A 64 5.20 20.62 -1.16
CA GLN A 64 5.69 19.27 -1.45
C GLN A 64 5.07 18.73 -2.75
N VAL A 65 3.75 18.82 -2.90
CA VAL A 65 3.05 18.36 -4.11
C VAL A 65 3.51 19.15 -5.33
N TYR A 66 3.66 20.47 -5.20
CA TYR A 66 4.15 21.33 -6.28
C TYR A 66 5.56 20.92 -6.74
N LYS A 67 6.48 20.69 -5.79
CA LYS A 67 7.83 20.20 -6.10
C LYS A 67 7.77 18.87 -6.84
N LEU A 68 6.97 17.92 -6.35
CA LEU A 68 6.85 16.60 -6.98
C LEU A 68 6.22 16.64 -8.37
N VAL A 69 5.29 17.57 -8.62
CA VAL A 69 4.77 17.80 -9.97
C VAL A 69 5.85 18.37 -10.88
N ASN A 70 6.59 19.38 -10.40
CA ASN A 70 7.66 20.01 -11.16
C ASN A 70 8.81 19.04 -11.50
N ASP A 71 9.11 18.12 -10.57
CA ASP A 71 10.14 17.10 -10.72
C ASP A 71 9.64 15.87 -11.52
N GLY A 72 8.38 15.87 -11.97
CA GLY A 72 7.77 14.83 -12.79
C GLY A 72 7.38 13.55 -12.04
N TYR A 73 7.30 13.60 -10.71
CA TYR A 73 6.88 12.48 -9.87
C TYR A 73 5.36 12.38 -9.72
N LEU A 74 4.65 13.50 -9.75
CA LEU A 74 3.19 13.53 -9.71
C LEU A 74 2.63 14.15 -10.99
N ILE A 75 1.52 13.59 -11.47
CA ILE A 75 0.75 14.11 -12.59
C ILE A 75 -0.47 14.82 -12.02
N LYS A 76 -0.72 16.04 -12.52
CA LYS A 76 -1.85 16.88 -12.14
C LYS A 76 -2.95 16.80 -13.20
N ASN A 77 -4.10 16.26 -12.84
CA ASN A 77 -5.29 16.20 -13.69
C ASN A 77 -6.36 17.18 -13.21
N GLY A 78 -7.11 17.75 -14.15
CA GLY A 78 -8.23 18.65 -13.89
C GLY A 78 -8.08 20.01 -14.59
N THR A 79 -9.22 20.62 -14.90
CA THR A 79 -9.27 21.95 -15.51
C THR A 79 -8.76 23.01 -14.53
N LYS A 80 -8.01 24.00 -15.03
CA LYS A 80 -7.60 25.14 -14.19
C LYS A 80 -8.84 25.76 -13.53
N TYR A 81 -8.73 26.09 -12.25
CA TYR A 81 -9.76 26.74 -11.43
C TYR A 81 -10.99 25.90 -11.04
N THR A 82 -10.96 24.58 -11.21
CA THR A 82 -12.02 23.71 -10.67
C THR A 82 -11.61 22.99 -9.38
N ARG A 83 -12.60 22.61 -8.57
CA ARG A 83 -12.42 21.81 -7.33
C ARG A 83 -11.98 20.37 -7.62
N ASN A 84 -11.87 20.00 -8.90
CA ASN A 84 -11.61 18.65 -9.40
C ASN A 84 -10.12 18.41 -9.70
N ILE A 85 -9.22 19.28 -9.24
CA ILE A 85 -7.79 19.06 -9.40
C ILE A 85 -7.37 17.86 -8.54
N ARG A 86 -6.88 16.81 -9.22
CA ARG A 86 -6.44 15.55 -8.63
C ARG A 86 -4.98 15.30 -9.01
N TYR A 87 -4.22 14.79 -8.07
CA TYR A 87 -2.82 14.44 -8.24
C TYR A 87 -2.66 12.93 -8.13
N HIS A 88 -1.86 12.34 -9.01
CA HIS A 88 -1.60 10.90 -9.00
C HIS A 88 -0.14 10.59 -9.31
N HIS A 89 0.30 9.39 -8.93
CA HIS A 89 1.66 8.92 -9.14
C HIS A 89 1.96 8.80 -10.64
N SER A 90 3.04 9.42 -11.08
CA SER A 90 3.65 9.13 -12.38
C SER A 90 4.31 7.75 -12.38
N GLU A 91 4.57 7.20 -13.56
CA GLU A 91 5.43 6.03 -13.72
C GLU A 91 6.80 6.24 -13.07
N LYS A 92 7.38 7.44 -13.20
CA LYS A 92 8.65 7.81 -12.55
C LYS A 92 8.58 7.62 -11.03
N PHE A 93 7.49 8.02 -10.39
CA PHE A 93 7.31 7.82 -8.95
C PHE A 93 7.12 6.35 -8.60
N LYS A 94 6.33 5.60 -9.37
CA LYS A 94 6.13 4.16 -9.15
C LYS A 94 7.45 3.40 -9.26
N ASN A 95 8.22 3.67 -10.31
CA ASN A 95 9.49 2.99 -10.58
C ASN A 95 10.56 3.27 -9.53
N ILE A 96 10.53 4.45 -8.91
CA ILE A 96 11.56 4.88 -7.94
C ILE A 96 11.15 4.56 -6.50
N PHE A 97 9.89 4.82 -6.13
CA PHE A 97 9.44 4.74 -4.74
C PHE A 97 8.55 3.54 -4.45
N LEU A 98 8.01 2.89 -5.49
CA LEU A 98 7.12 1.73 -5.35
C LEU A 98 7.72 0.47 -5.99
N MET A 99 9.04 0.43 -6.23
CA MET A 99 9.75 -0.65 -6.95
C MET A 99 9.13 -2.03 -6.71
N GLY A 100 8.57 -2.57 -7.79
CA GLY A 100 7.76 -3.78 -7.88
C GLY A 100 7.06 -3.90 -9.24
N GLU A 101 6.84 -2.78 -9.96
CA GLU A 101 6.11 -2.79 -11.23
C GLU A 101 6.79 -1.88 -12.29
N CYS A 102 7.49 -2.49 -13.25
CA CYS A 102 7.72 -1.94 -14.59
C CYS A 102 7.18 -3.01 -15.56
N LYS A 103 6.21 -2.72 -16.45
CA LYS A 103 6.34 -2.14 -17.81
C LYS A 103 4.90 -2.12 -18.38
N GLU A 104 4.44 -1.31 -19.34
CA GLU A 104 4.89 -0.12 -20.06
C GLU A 104 3.64 0.41 -20.83
N ASN A 105 3.50 1.75 -20.92
CA ASN A 105 3.02 2.54 -22.06
C ASN A 105 1.56 2.47 -22.59
N ARG A 106 0.91 3.65 -22.51
CA ARG A 106 -0.05 4.30 -23.46
C ARG A 106 -1.46 3.69 -23.49
N GLU A 107 -2.57 4.44 -23.42
CA GLU A 107 -2.92 5.81 -23.82
C GLU A 107 -4.13 6.28 -22.97
N ASP A 108 -4.38 7.59 -22.97
CA ASP A 108 -5.52 8.26 -22.33
C ASP A 108 -6.85 7.51 -22.49
N THR A 109 -7.46 7.11 -21.37
CA THR A 109 -8.92 7.08 -21.22
C THR A 109 -9.28 7.13 -19.74
N ASN A 110 -10.28 7.95 -19.41
CA ASN A 110 -10.85 8.07 -18.07
C ASN A 110 -11.69 6.85 -17.72
N GLU A 111 -11.05 5.70 -17.64
CA GLU A 111 -11.57 4.48 -17.06
C GLU A 111 -10.42 3.95 -16.19
N VAL A 112 -10.62 3.87 -14.88
CA VAL A 112 -9.66 3.13 -14.05
C VAL A 112 -9.62 1.74 -14.66
N ASP A 113 -8.51 1.37 -15.30
CA ASP A 113 -8.39 0.09 -15.99
C ASP A 113 -8.77 -1.01 -14.99
N PHE A 114 -9.98 -1.51 -15.13
CA PHE A 114 -10.55 -2.48 -14.21
C PHE A 114 -9.68 -3.73 -14.17
N LYS A 115 -8.98 -4.00 -15.29
CA LYS A 115 -7.97 -5.05 -15.38
C LYS A 115 -6.79 -4.77 -14.45
N PHE A 116 -6.21 -3.57 -14.46
CA PHE A 116 -5.14 -3.18 -13.54
C PHE A 116 -5.56 -3.31 -12.05
N VAL A 117 -6.80 -2.93 -11.71
CA VAL A 117 -7.33 -3.08 -10.35
C VAL A 117 -7.48 -4.55 -9.96
N LEU A 118 -7.95 -5.38 -10.89
CA LEU A 118 -8.06 -6.82 -10.69
C LEU A 118 -6.70 -7.51 -10.58
N GLU A 119 -5.73 -7.13 -11.42
CA GLU A 119 -4.35 -7.61 -11.36
C GLU A 119 -3.68 -7.26 -10.02
N SER A 120 -3.91 -6.03 -9.54
CA SER A 120 -3.43 -5.62 -8.20
C SER A 120 -4.03 -6.48 -7.08
N LYS A 121 -5.35 -6.74 -7.12
CA LYS A 121 -6.01 -7.63 -6.16
C LYS A 121 -5.54 -9.08 -6.28
N LEU A 122 -5.22 -9.51 -7.50
CA LEU A 122 -4.70 -10.85 -7.75
C LEU A 122 -3.34 -11.06 -7.08
N VAL A 123 -2.46 -10.07 -7.14
CA VAL A 123 -1.18 -10.07 -6.42
C VAL A 123 -1.42 -10.14 -4.91
N GLU A 124 -2.27 -9.26 -4.36
CA GLU A 124 -2.61 -9.25 -2.93
C GLU A 124 -3.16 -10.62 -2.46
N TYR A 125 -4.07 -11.23 -3.21
CA TYR A 125 -4.63 -12.52 -2.85
C TYR A 125 -3.61 -13.65 -2.93
N LYS A 126 -2.66 -13.59 -3.88
CA LYS A 126 -1.56 -14.56 -3.97
C LYS A 126 -0.63 -14.45 -2.76
N GLU A 127 -0.31 -13.24 -2.30
CA GLU A 127 0.46 -13.04 -1.06
C GLU A 127 -0.29 -13.57 0.17
N LEU A 128 -1.58 -13.25 0.30
CA LEU A 128 -2.41 -13.73 1.41
C LEU A 128 -2.61 -15.26 1.39
N LEU A 129 -2.60 -15.88 0.21
CA LEU A 129 -2.61 -17.32 0.06
C LEU A 129 -1.32 -17.95 0.61
N VAL A 130 -0.15 -17.36 0.32
CA VAL A 130 1.13 -17.81 0.88
C VAL A 130 1.13 -17.70 2.41
N VAL A 131 0.70 -16.55 2.95
CA VAL A 131 0.62 -16.34 4.40
C VAL A 131 -0.31 -17.36 5.07
N SER A 132 -1.53 -17.54 4.55
CA SER A 132 -2.50 -18.49 5.12
C SER A 132 -2.07 -19.95 4.98
N THR A 133 -1.29 -20.28 3.96
CA THR A 133 -0.66 -21.59 3.81
C THR A 133 0.41 -21.81 4.88
N ALA A 134 1.31 -20.85 5.06
CA ALA A 134 2.33 -20.92 6.12
C ALA A 134 1.72 -20.97 7.52
N GLU A 135 0.65 -20.20 7.80
CA GLU A 135 -0.12 -20.31 9.05
C GLU A 135 -0.65 -21.74 9.27
N THR A 136 -1.23 -22.34 8.23
CA THR A 136 -1.78 -23.70 8.29
C THR A 136 -0.69 -24.72 8.57
N GLU A 137 0.42 -24.67 7.81
CA GLU A 137 1.55 -25.59 7.96
C GLU A 137 2.17 -25.52 9.36
N GLU A 138 2.32 -24.30 9.91
CA GLU A 138 2.89 -24.11 11.23
C GLU A 138 1.97 -24.66 12.34
N TYR A 139 0.64 -24.47 12.21
CA TYR A 139 -0.31 -25.08 13.13
C TYR A 139 -0.32 -26.61 13.04
N GLU A 140 -0.28 -27.18 11.83
CA GLU A 140 -0.21 -28.63 11.64
C GLU A 140 1.08 -29.20 12.22
N ARG A 141 2.23 -28.55 11.98
CA ARG A 141 3.52 -28.90 12.58
C ARG A 141 3.45 -28.91 14.09
N CYS A 142 2.93 -27.84 14.71
CA CYS A 142 2.78 -27.74 16.16
C CYS A 142 1.86 -28.81 16.74
N VAL A 143 0.73 -29.10 16.09
CA VAL A 143 -0.20 -30.15 16.53
C VAL A 143 0.43 -31.54 16.41
N ASN A 144 1.18 -31.80 15.34
CA ASN A 144 1.89 -33.06 15.15
C ASN A 144 2.99 -33.27 16.19
N GLN A 145 3.73 -32.21 16.53
CA GLN A 145 4.79 -32.25 17.53
C GLN A 145 4.26 -32.29 18.97
N TYR A 146 3.13 -31.64 19.22
CA TYR A 146 2.53 -31.49 20.55
C TYR A 146 1.00 -31.75 20.49
N PRO A 147 0.56 -33.02 20.43
CA PRO A 147 -0.85 -33.37 20.27
C PRO A 147 -1.78 -32.79 21.34
N GLN A 148 -1.26 -32.52 22.55
CA GLN A 148 -1.98 -31.85 23.63
C GLN A 148 -2.47 -30.44 23.28
N LEU A 149 -1.83 -29.76 22.32
CA LEU A 149 -2.23 -28.42 21.86
C LEU A 149 -3.42 -28.47 20.89
N LEU A 150 -3.85 -29.66 20.43
CA LEU A 150 -4.92 -29.80 19.44
C LEU A 150 -6.18 -29.03 19.85
N ASN A 151 -6.67 -29.22 21.08
CA ASN A 151 -7.90 -28.56 21.52
C ASN A 151 -7.77 -27.03 21.55
N THR A 152 -6.58 -26.51 21.84
CA THR A 152 -6.29 -25.07 21.85
C THR A 152 -6.14 -24.49 20.45
N LEU A 153 -5.52 -25.24 19.52
CA LEU A 153 -5.18 -24.77 18.18
C LEU A 153 -6.23 -25.12 17.12
N LYS A 154 -7.15 -26.05 17.37
CA LYS A 154 -8.15 -26.54 16.40
C LYS A 154 -8.93 -25.41 15.73
N LEU A 155 -9.39 -24.42 16.50
CA LEU A 155 -10.11 -23.27 15.94
C LEU A 155 -9.21 -22.43 15.04
N LYS A 156 -7.96 -22.17 15.46
CA LYS A 156 -7.00 -21.38 14.66
C LYS A 156 -6.59 -22.10 13.37
N LEU A 157 -6.36 -23.42 13.45
CA LEU A 157 -6.07 -24.27 12.30
C LEU A 157 -7.23 -24.27 11.30
N ASN A 158 -8.46 -24.45 11.76
CA ASN A 158 -9.64 -24.41 10.89
C ASN A 158 -9.83 -23.05 10.24
N LEU A 159 -9.59 -21.95 10.97
CA LEU A 159 -9.63 -20.61 10.41
C LEU A 159 -8.54 -20.38 9.35
N ALA A 160 -7.31 -20.84 9.59
CA ALA A 160 -6.22 -20.75 8.62
C ALA A 160 -6.55 -21.53 7.33
N LYS A 161 -7.08 -22.76 7.46
CA LYS A 161 -7.57 -23.56 6.32
C LYS A 161 -8.68 -22.87 5.56
N HIS A 162 -9.65 -22.29 6.26
CA HIS A 162 -10.74 -21.55 5.62
C HIS A 162 -10.23 -20.32 4.86
N LYS A 163 -9.34 -19.52 5.47
CA LYS A 163 -8.69 -18.37 4.79
C LYS A 163 -7.99 -18.83 3.51
N ARG A 164 -7.20 -19.91 3.59
CA ARG A 164 -6.49 -20.47 2.44
C ARG A 164 -7.44 -20.81 1.29
N SER A 165 -8.49 -21.59 1.57
CA SER A 165 -9.52 -21.93 0.56
C SER A 165 -10.23 -20.70 0.00
N GLN A 166 -10.49 -19.70 0.83
CA GLN A 166 -11.12 -18.45 0.41
C GLN A 166 -10.23 -17.67 -0.58
N PHE A 167 -8.93 -17.57 -0.33
CA PHE A 167 -8.02 -16.88 -1.24
C PHE A 167 -7.84 -17.65 -2.56
N ILE A 168 -7.79 -18.98 -2.54
CA ILE A 168 -7.82 -19.80 -3.77
C ILE A 168 -9.06 -19.49 -4.60
N GLY A 169 -10.25 -19.47 -3.99
CA GLY A 169 -11.50 -19.16 -4.69
C GLY A 169 -11.53 -17.74 -5.26
N LYS A 170 -11.04 -16.76 -4.50
CA LYS A 170 -10.94 -15.37 -4.95
C LYS A 170 -9.95 -15.19 -6.11
N ILE A 171 -8.80 -15.89 -6.06
CA ILE A 171 -7.82 -15.91 -7.16
C ILE A 171 -8.45 -16.47 -8.42
N ALA A 172 -9.09 -17.65 -8.34
CA ALA A 172 -9.73 -18.28 -9.48
C ALA A 172 -10.83 -17.40 -10.09
N ALA A 173 -11.63 -16.73 -9.25
CA ALA A 173 -12.65 -15.80 -9.71
C ALA A 173 -12.04 -14.62 -10.49
N ILE A 174 -10.99 -14.00 -9.95
CA ILE A 174 -10.33 -12.87 -10.61
C ILE A 174 -9.61 -13.30 -11.90
N GLU A 175 -8.90 -14.44 -11.89
CA GLU A 175 -8.24 -14.97 -13.08
C GLU A 175 -9.24 -15.28 -14.19
N ASN A 176 -10.41 -15.83 -13.84
CA ASN A 176 -11.49 -16.03 -14.82
C ASN A 176 -11.98 -14.68 -15.38
N ILE A 177 -12.20 -13.67 -14.54
CA ILE A 177 -12.67 -12.35 -15.01
C ILE A 177 -11.63 -11.67 -15.91
N ILE A 178 -10.34 -11.77 -15.60
CA ILE A 178 -9.25 -11.18 -16.40
C ILE A 178 -9.09 -11.89 -17.74
N ASN A 179 -9.36 -13.20 -17.80
CA ASN A 179 -9.21 -14.04 -18.99
C ASN A 179 -10.52 -14.22 -19.78
N SER A 180 -11.62 -13.58 -19.35
CA SER A 180 -12.91 -13.55 -20.06
C SER A 180 -12.93 -12.48 -21.14
#